data_AF-A0A836C9C6-F1
#
_entry.id   AF-A0A836C9C6-F1
#
_cell.length_a   1.000
_cell.length_b   1.000
_cell.length_c   1.000
_cell.angle_alpha   90.00
_cell.angle_beta   90.00
_cell.angle_gamma   90.00
#
_symmetry.space_group_name_H-M   'P 1'
#
loop_
_entity.id
_entity.type
_entity.pdbx_description
1 polymer ?
#
loop_
_entity_poly.entity_id
_entity_poly.type
_entity_poly.pdbx_seq_one_letter_code
_entity_poly.pdbx_strand_id
1 'polypeptide(L)'
;MELDNPYAVLNEEDIKQLPKDGWLERLVDRRYNPNGSWDYRWLLRDGTLSTWKTEDDALEVAMPWTLDTFHALYELKHVNDMPDYATRIPREDRRVSTKEAALALFPRGTKVVREERGALKQQVKYLWGTITGYLAPYWRVRYEDGDWEDFTKRQLQCAIALAEATQQRAKDLGVTVSSPKVVQEMCPGIPPDFGWSRGTLGEFYPARSQFTFDVLFDGEKTVSNTGFIRRQLLNGTIYQHACDAHDHLYVKAWVSVNGIGTTVALSVHWEVYRVFGEQQLVGKYDVDHKDNNPSNNHISNLQLLPHRENMMKRCINPPAHNTSGGMGVSWQVGIVVNGIRKHPKRFNSFEETVAYRDTLERRYNYGKYAVGAARIRAPL
;
A
#
# COMPACT_ATOMS: atom_id res chain seq x y z
N MET A 1 -31.59 32.15 11.90
CA MET A 1 -32.17 31.03 12.67
C MET A 1 -31.12 29.93 12.61
N GLU A 2 -30.26 29.85 13.62
CA GLU A 2 -29.29 28.75 13.74
C GLU A 2 -30.11 27.47 13.94
N LEU A 3 -30.03 26.54 12.99
CA LEU A 3 -30.65 25.23 13.11
C LEU A 3 -29.81 24.43 14.12
N ASP A 4 -30.16 24.57 15.40
CA ASP A 4 -29.51 23.84 16.47
C ASP A 4 -29.73 22.34 16.29
N ASN A 5 -28.68 21.72 15.74
CA ASN A 5 -28.40 20.29 15.71
C ASN A 5 -29.43 19.40 14.99
N PRO A 6 -29.43 19.36 13.66
CA PRO A 6 -30.48 18.70 12.91
C PRO A 6 -30.09 17.25 12.51
N TYR A 7 -29.46 16.53 13.44
CA TYR A 7 -28.91 15.20 13.19
C TYR A 7 -29.55 14.16 14.14
N ALA A 8 -30.05 13.05 13.60
CA ALA A 8 -30.46 11.89 14.38
C ALA A 8 -29.22 11.07 14.80
N VAL A 9 -28.36 11.67 15.63
CA VAL A 9 -27.16 11.01 16.13
C VAL A 9 -27.58 9.98 17.19
N LEU A 10 -27.13 8.72 17.03
CA LEU A 10 -27.23 7.75 18.12
C LEU A 10 -26.48 8.29 19.34
N ASN A 11 -27.15 8.34 20.49
CA ASN A 11 -26.48 8.76 21.71
C ASN A 11 -25.48 7.68 22.17
N GLU A 12 -24.58 8.03 23.09
CA GLU A 12 -23.58 7.08 23.59
C GLU A 12 -24.19 5.78 24.15
N GLU A 13 -25.42 5.85 24.65
CA GLU A 13 -26.10 4.75 25.31
C GLU A 13 -26.69 3.77 24.28
N ASP A 14 -27.21 4.27 23.16
CA ASP A 14 -27.59 3.48 22.00
C ASP A 14 -26.38 2.73 21.44
N ILE A 15 -25.22 3.40 21.37
CA ILE A 15 -23.97 2.80 20.88
C ILE A 15 -23.50 1.67 21.79
N LYS A 16 -23.57 1.86 23.13
CA LYS A 16 -23.18 0.84 24.12
C LYS A 16 -24.05 -0.42 24.06
N GLN A 17 -25.31 -0.30 23.61
CA GLN A 17 -26.25 -1.41 23.49
C GLN A 17 -26.09 -2.21 22.19
N LEU A 18 -25.31 -1.73 21.23
CA LEU A 18 -25.06 -2.47 20.00
C LEU A 18 -24.29 -3.76 20.30
N PRO A 19 -24.70 -4.92 19.72
CA PRO A 19 -23.95 -6.15 19.83
C PRO A 19 -22.49 -5.94 19.42
N LYS A 20 -21.56 -6.45 20.22
CA LYS A 20 -20.11 -6.45 19.95
C LYS A 20 -19.70 -7.68 19.14
N ASP A 21 -20.49 -8.02 18.14
CA ASP A 21 -20.21 -9.16 17.25
C ASP A 21 -19.01 -8.86 16.33
N GLY A 22 -18.41 -9.91 15.76
CA GLY A 22 -17.07 -9.92 15.16
C GLY A 22 -16.88 -9.15 13.85
N TRP A 23 -17.70 -8.14 13.56
CA TRP A 23 -17.58 -7.27 12.38
C TRP A 23 -16.43 -6.26 12.57
N LEU A 24 -15.74 -5.94 11.48
CA LEU A 24 -14.65 -4.95 11.48
C LEU A 24 -15.20 -3.52 11.67
N GLU A 25 -16.30 -3.20 10.98
CA GLU A 25 -16.94 -1.88 10.98
C GLU A 25 -18.46 -2.05 10.78
N ARG A 26 -19.28 -1.26 11.50
CA ARG A 26 -20.74 -1.24 11.36
C ARG A 26 -21.23 0.16 11.06
N LEU A 27 -22.00 0.34 9.99
CA LEU A 27 -22.60 1.64 9.70
C LEU A 27 -23.65 1.98 10.76
N VAL A 28 -23.51 3.12 11.43
CA VAL A 28 -24.34 3.50 12.60
C VAL A 28 -24.95 4.88 12.49
N ASP A 29 -24.41 5.76 11.66
CA ASP A 29 -24.88 7.14 11.54
C ASP A 29 -24.82 7.65 10.10
N ARG A 30 -25.68 8.62 9.80
CA ARG A 30 -25.67 9.39 8.56
C ARG A 30 -26.02 10.84 8.83
N ARG A 31 -25.40 11.78 8.11
CA ARG A 31 -25.79 13.19 8.10
C ARG A 31 -25.98 13.69 6.69
N TYR A 32 -27.00 14.52 6.51
CA TYR A 32 -27.22 15.25 5.26
C TYR A 32 -26.44 16.55 5.30
N ASN A 33 -25.73 16.84 4.21
CA ASN A 33 -24.95 18.06 4.05
C ASN A 33 -25.76 19.12 3.26
N PRO A 34 -25.49 20.43 3.46
CA PRO A 34 -26.20 21.49 2.73
C PRO A 34 -26.08 21.43 1.21
N ASN A 35 -25.04 20.78 0.68
CA ASN A 35 -24.84 20.54 -0.75
C ASN A 35 -25.67 19.34 -1.29
N GLY A 36 -26.46 18.71 -0.42
CA GLY A 36 -27.27 17.54 -0.69
C GLY A 36 -26.55 16.20 -0.63
N SER A 37 -25.26 16.14 -0.32
CA SER A 37 -24.59 14.85 -0.14
C SER A 37 -24.92 14.23 1.21
N TRP A 38 -24.67 12.93 1.34
CA TRP A 38 -24.69 12.24 2.62
C TRP A 38 -23.27 11.97 3.08
N ASP A 39 -23.02 12.16 4.37
CA ASP A 39 -21.86 11.56 5.03
C ASP A 39 -22.32 10.46 5.97
N TYR A 40 -21.43 9.51 6.20
CA TYR A 40 -21.67 8.28 6.93
C TYR A 40 -20.63 8.13 8.05
N ARG A 41 -21.01 7.44 9.11
CA ARG A 41 -20.11 7.14 10.22
C ARG A 41 -20.29 5.69 10.68
N TRP A 42 -19.16 5.03 10.96
CA TRP A 42 -19.11 3.63 11.34
C TRP A 42 -18.71 3.51 12.80
N LEU A 43 -19.26 2.50 13.47
CA LEU A 43 -18.75 2.00 14.72
C LEU A 43 -17.64 1.00 14.39
N LEU A 44 -16.43 1.32 14.81
CA LEU A 44 -15.26 0.48 14.66
C LEU A 44 -15.24 -0.61 15.74
N ARG A 45 -14.46 -1.66 15.52
CA ARG A 45 -14.34 -2.80 16.43
C ARG A 45 -13.94 -2.43 17.86
N ASP A 46 -13.16 -1.36 18.03
CA ASP A 46 -12.75 -0.86 19.35
C ASP A 46 -13.85 -0.07 20.08
N GLY A 47 -15.04 0.04 19.47
CA GLY A 47 -16.18 0.81 19.98
C GLY A 47 -16.08 2.31 19.71
N THR A 48 -15.04 2.77 19.01
CA THR A 48 -14.92 4.17 18.61
C THR A 48 -15.69 4.44 17.31
N LEU A 49 -16.11 5.69 17.13
CA LEU A 49 -16.74 6.13 15.90
C LEU A 49 -15.67 6.58 14.91
N SER A 50 -15.81 6.17 13.65
CA SER A 50 -14.95 6.65 12.58
C SER A 50 -15.14 8.16 12.33
N THR A 51 -14.24 8.74 11.56
CA THR A 51 -14.49 10.05 10.97
C THR A 51 -15.64 9.96 9.97
N TRP A 52 -16.37 11.07 9.79
CA TRP A 52 -17.37 11.18 8.74
C TRP A 52 -16.72 10.92 7.38
N LYS A 53 -17.34 10.04 6.59
CA LYS A 53 -16.93 9.75 5.21
C LYS A 53 -18.03 10.14 4.26
N THR A 54 -17.68 10.52 3.05
CA THR A 54 -18.66 10.85 2.02
C THR A 54 -19.43 9.60 1.55
N GLU A 55 -20.56 9.78 0.85
CA GLU A 55 -21.28 8.67 0.20
C GLU A 55 -20.39 7.85 -0.73
N ASP A 56 -19.49 8.51 -1.47
CA ASP A 56 -18.53 7.83 -2.35
C ASP A 56 -17.53 6.97 -1.55
N ASP A 57 -16.95 7.52 -0.49
CA ASP A 57 -16.06 6.76 0.40
C ASP A 57 -16.80 5.60 1.09
N ALA A 58 -18.09 5.80 1.42
CA ALA A 58 -18.92 4.76 2.04
C ALA A 58 -19.16 3.59 1.08
N LEU A 59 -19.37 3.88 -0.20
CA LEU A 59 -19.55 2.90 -1.27
C LEU A 59 -18.26 2.11 -1.59
N GLU A 60 -17.09 2.59 -1.18
CA GLU A 60 -15.84 1.83 -1.27
C GLU A 60 -15.75 0.72 -0.21
N VAL A 61 -16.41 0.89 0.93
CA VAL A 61 -16.34 -0.02 2.10
C VAL A 61 -17.62 -0.85 2.26
N ALA A 62 -18.75 -0.36 1.75
CA ALA A 62 -20.05 -1.02 1.82
C ALA A 62 -20.65 -1.23 0.43
N MET A 63 -21.27 -2.39 0.23
CA MET A 63 -22.01 -2.65 -1.01
C MET A 63 -23.19 -1.67 -1.13
N PRO A 64 -23.57 -1.24 -2.34
CA PRO A 64 -24.68 -0.29 -2.54
C PRO A 64 -25.99 -0.71 -1.85
N TRP A 65 -26.33 -2.00 -1.91
CA TRP A 65 -27.53 -2.54 -1.25
C TRP A 65 -27.44 -2.51 0.28
N THR A 66 -26.24 -2.55 0.85
CA THR A 66 -26.02 -2.41 2.30
C THR A 66 -26.36 -0.99 2.74
N LEU A 67 -25.94 0.02 1.96
CA LEU A 67 -26.31 1.41 2.22
C LEU A 67 -27.82 1.60 2.05
N ASP A 68 -28.44 1.09 0.99
CA ASP A 68 -29.90 1.18 0.81
C ASP A 68 -30.68 0.53 1.96
N THR A 69 -30.23 -0.64 2.41
CA THR A 69 -30.84 -1.33 3.57
C THR A 69 -30.67 -0.50 4.83
N PHE A 70 -29.48 0.05 5.08
CA PHE A 70 -29.24 0.96 6.19
C PHE A 70 -30.15 2.18 6.12
N HIS A 71 -30.28 2.81 4.95
CA HIS A 71 -31.13 3.96 4.76
C HIS A 71 -32.59 3.66 5.10
N ALA A 72 -33.13 2.54 4.60
CA ALA A 72 -34.50 2.13 4.88
C ALA A 72 -34.73 1.85 6.37
N LEU A 73 -33.82 1.12 7.03
CA LEU A 73 -33.92 0.81 8.46
C LEU A 73 -33.79 2.06 9.34
N TYR A 74 -32.88 2.96 8.97
CA TYR A 74 -32.67 4.21 9.68
C TYR A 74 -33.89 5.12 9.58
N GLU A 75 -34.51 5.21 8.39
CA GLU A 75 -35.75 5.97 8.17
C GLU A 75 -36.92 5.40 8.97
N LEU A 76 -37.05 4.07 9.03
CA LEU A 76 -38.06 3.41 9.85
C LEU A 76 -37.88 3.69 11.35
N LYS A 77 -36.63 3.68 11.83
CA LYS A 77 -36.32 3.90 13.25
C LYS A 77 -36.53 5.36 13.67
N HIS A 78 -36.20 6.31 12.79
CA HIS A 78 -36.22 7.74 13.08
C HIS A 78 -37.39 8.48 12.41
N VAL A 79 -38.49 7.79 12.12
CA VAL A 79 -39.63 8.35 11.37
C VAL A 79 -40.21 9.63 12.00
N ASN A 80 -40.19 9.75 13.32
CA ASN A 80 -40.75 10.90 14.05
C ASN A 80 -39.72 12.02 14.31
N ASP A 81 -38.43 11.72 14.17
CA ASP A 81 -37.32 12.63 14.52
C ASP A 81 -36.48 13.03 13.29
N MET A 82 -36.89 12.61 12.09
CA MET A 82 -36.23 13.03 10.86
C MET A 82 -36.70 14.43 10.49
N PRO A 83 -35.79 15.41 10.37
CA PRO A 83 -36.15 16.69 9.76
C PRO A 83 -36.58 16.46 8.30
N ASP A 84 -37.48 17.30 7.78
CA ASP A 84 -38.10 17.12 6.45
C ASP A 84 -37.09 16.92 5.30
N TYR A 85 -35.89 17.48 5.43
CA TYR A 85 -34.80 17.31 4.45
C TYR A 85 -34.07 15.96 4.55
N ALA A 86 -34.15 15.28 5.71
CA ALA A 86 -33.49 14.01 5.99
C ALA A 86 -34.40 12.79 5.73
N THR A 87 -35.72 12.99 5.72
CA THR A 87 -36.62 12.15 4.94
C THR A 87 -36.11 12.11 3.50
N ARG A 88 -36.12 10.94 2.85
CA ARG A 88 -35.89 10.87 1.41
C ARG A 88 -36.97 11.72 0.73
N ILE A 89 -36.71 13.02 0.54
CA ILE A 89 -37.35 13.79 -0.51
C ILE A 89 -36.94 13.01 -1.76
N PRO A 90 -37.90 12.48 -2.55
CA PRO A 90 -37.60 11.95 -3.86
C PRO A 90 -36.94 13.11 -4.61
N ARG A 91 -35.61 13.15 -4.65
CA ARG A 91 -34.85 14.24 -5.24
C ARG A 91 -35.38 14.44 -6.66
N GLU A 92 -36.02 15.57 -6.95
CA GLU A 92 -36.46 15.91 -8.31
C GLU A 92 -35.26 16.01 -9.29
N ASP A 93 -34.07 16.20 -8.72
CA ASP A 93 -32.74 16.21 -9.32
C ASP A 93 -32.08 14.80 -9.39
N ARG A 94 -32.53 13.83 -8.58
CA ARG A 94 -32.54 12.40 -8.97
C ARG A 94 -33.84 12.13 -9.73
N ARG A 95 -34.17 12.99 -10.71
CA ARG A 95 -35.00 12.56 -11.83
C ARG A 95 -34.34 11.27 -12.29
N VAL A 96 -34.96 10.16 -11.88
CA VAL A 96 -34.72 8.83 -12.40
C VAL A 96 -34.65 9.11 -13.87
N SER A 97 -33.45 9.06 -14.46
CA SER A 97 -33.34 9.19 -15.90
C SER A 97 -34.32 8.15 -16.36
N THR A 98 -35.41 8.58 -17.00
CA THR A 98 -36.44 7.64 -17.44
C THR A 98 -35.70 6.52 -18.14
N LYS A 99 -36.20 5.30 -18.08
CA LYS A 99 -35.49 4.17 -18.68
C LYS A 99 -35.00 4.49 -20.10
N GLU A 100 -35.79 5.29 -20.81
CA GLU A 100 -35.51 5.90 -22.11
C GLU A 100 -34.33 6.90 -22.06
N ALA A 101 -34.31 7.87 -21.15
CA ALA A 101 -33.18 8.80 -20.99
C ALA A 101 -31.88 8.10 -20.55
N ALA A 102 -31.95 7.09 -19.67
CA ALA A 102 -30.81 6.30 -19.24
C ALA A 102 -30.20 5.49 -20.40
N LEU A 103 -31.07 4.86 -21.20
CA LEU A 103 -30.66 4.12 -22.39
C LEU A 103 -30.31 5.05 -23.55
N ALA A 104 -30.70 6.33 -23.54
CA ALA A 104 -30.18 7.31 -24.50
C ALA A 104 -28.71 7.66 -24.23
N LEU A 105 -28.30 7.71 -22.95
CA LEU A 105 -26.90 7.92 -22.57
C LEU A 105 -26.02 6.71 -22.91
N PHE A 106 -26.52 5.50 -22.62
CA PHE A 106 -25.82 4.25 -22.93
C PHE A 106 -26.80 3.25 -23.57
N PRO A 107 -26.88 3.25 -24.92
CA PRO A 107 -27.83 2.42 -25.65
C PRO A 107 -27.71 0.92 -25.39
N ARG A 108 -28.83 0.22 -25.55
CA ARG A 108 -28.82 -1.24 -25.66
C ARG A 108 -27.93 -1.64 -26.83
N GLY A 109 -27.11 -2.67 -26.63
CA GLY A 109 -26.14 -3.09 -27.63
C GLY A 109 -24.74 -2.50 -27.44
N THR A 110 -24.58 -1.46 -26.62
CA THR A 110 -23.25 -0.91 -26.30
C THR A 110 -22.39 -2.00 -25.65
N LYS A 111 -21.19 -2.16 -26.20
CA LYS A 111 -20.19 -3.13 -25.73
C LYS A 111 -19.43 -2.58 -24.54
N VAL A 112 -19.23 -3.44 -23.55
CA VAL A 112 -18.43 -3.16 -22.37
C VAL A 112 -17.50 -4.32 -22.11
N VAL A 113 -16.44 -4.08 -21.35
CA VAL A 113 -15.49 -5.12 -20.95
C VAL A 113 -15.30 -5.08 -19.44
N ARG A 114 -15.29 -6.25 -18.80
CA ARG A 114 -14.74 -6.43 -17.45
C ARG A 114 -13.45 -7.23 -17.51
N GLU A 115 -12.52 -6.91 -16.60
CA GLU A 115 -11.36 -7.75 -16.34
C GLU A 115 -11.74 -8.85 -15.35
N GLU A 116 -11.65 -10.09 -15.78
CA GLU A 116 -11.71 -11.25 -14.90
C GLU A 116 -10.29 -11.73 -14.64
N ARG A 117 -9.88 -11.72 -13.37
CA ARG A 117 -8.60 -12.29 -12.95
C ARG A 117 -8.83 -13.74 -12.60
N GLY A 118 -8.23 -14.65 -13.38
CA GLY A 118 -8.32 -16.09 -13.09
C GLY A 118 -7.71 -16.46 -11.73
N ALA A 119 -7.99 -17.68 -11.24
CA ALA A 119 -7.55 -18.15 -9.92
C ALA A 119 -6.03 -18.04 -9.68
N LEU A 120 -5.23 -18.15 -10.74
CA LEU A 120 -3.77 -18.02 -10.69
C LEU A 120 -3.29 -16.57 -10.81
N LYS A 121 -4.15 -15.55 -10.87
CA LYS A 121 -3.90 -14.11 -11.16
C LYS A 121 -2.95 -13.79 -12.34
N GLN A 122 -2.52 -14.80 -13.09
CA GLN A 122 -1.56 -14.78 -14.21
C GLN A 122 -2.27 -14.57 -15.56
N GLN A 123 -3.56 -14.88 -15.62
CA GLN A 123 -4.40 -14.71 -16.80
C GLN A 123 -5.42 -13.61 -16.51
N VAL A 124 -5.26 -12.47 -17.18
CA VAL A 124 -6.32 -11.46 -17.29
C VAL A 124 -7.17 -11.88 -18.48
N LYS A 125 -8.41 -12.24 -18.21
CA LYS A 125 -9.40 -12.55 -19.23
C LYS A 125 -10.33 -11.35 -19.35
N TYR A 126 -10.45 -10.83 -20.57
CA TYR A 126 -11.43 -9.79 -20.85
C TYR A 126 -12.75 -10.46 -21.20
N LEU A 127 -13.77 -10.22 -20.38
CA LEU A 127 -15.13 -10.68 -20.62
C LEU A 127 -15.93 -9.56 -21.27
N TRP A 128 -16.33 -9.79 -22.51
CA TRP A 128 -17.14 -8.86 -23.28
C TRP A 128 -18.60 -8.97 -22.87
N GLY A 129 -19.18 -7.82 -22.55
CA GLY A 129 -20.57 -7.65 -22.16
C GLY A 129 -21.32 -6.72 -23.10
N THR A 130 -22.64 -6.78 -23.05
CA THR A 130 -23.53 -5.90 -23.81
C THR A 130 -24.61 -5.35 -22.90
N ILE A 131 -24.88 -4.04 -22.99
CA ILE A 131 -25.99 -3.42 -22.26
C ILE A 131 -27.31 -4.00 -22.79
N THR A 132 -28.11 -4.58 -21.90
CA THR A 132 -29.42 -5.19 -22.22
C THR A 132 -30.60 -4.37 -21.69
N GLY A 133 -30.38 -3.54 -20.67
CA GLY A 133 -31.45 -2.73 -20.08
C GLY A 133 -30.97 -1.78 -19.01
N TYR A 134 -31.94 -1.17 -18.36
CA TYR A 134 -31.74 -0.24 -17.25
C TYR A 134 -32.76 -0.55 -16.16
N LEU A 135 -32.26 -0.71 -14.94
CA LEU A 135 -33.00 -0.89 -13.69
C LEU A 135 -32.47 0.15 -12.73
N ALA A 136 -33.15 1.30 -12.64
CA ALA A 136 -32.65 2.47 -11.93
C ALA A 136 -32.10 2.13 -10.53
N PRO A 137 -30.89 2.58 -10.16
CA PRO A 137 -29.98 3.46 -10.91
C PRO A 137 -28.96 2.75 -11.86
N TYR A 138 -29.15 1.46 -12.14
CA TYR A 138 -28.14 0.60 -12.76
C TYR A 138 -28.44 0.24 -14.22
N TRP A 139 -27.38 0.06 -15.02
CA TRP A 139 -27.43 -0.54 -16.35
C TRP A 139 -27.15 -2.03 -16.26
N ARG A 140 -28.03 -2.84 -16.84
CA ARG A 140 -27.86 -4.30 -16.86
C ARG A 140 -26.99 -4.70 -18.02
N VAL A 141 -25.86 -5.31 -17.72
CA VAL A 141 -24.92 -5.86 -18.69
C VAL A 141 -25.08 -7.38 -18.70
N ARG A 142 -25.12 -7.99 -19.89
CA ARG A 142 -25.04 -9.45 -20.07
C ARG A 142 -23.73 -9.80 -20.78
N TYR A 143 -22.97 -10.71 -20.20
CA TYR A 143 -21.70 -11.19 -20.73
C TYR A 143 -21.87 -12.37 -21.68
N GLU A 144 -20.86 -12.62 -22.49
CA GLU A 144 -20.84 -13.73 -23.48
C GLU A 144 -20.90 -15.12 -22.83
N ASP A 145 -20.52 -15.25 -21.56
CA ASP A 145 -20.63 -16.49 -20.76
C ASP A 145 -22.04 -16.74 -20.22
N GLY A 146 -22.97 -15.79 -20.42
CA GLY A 146 -24.34 -15.88 -19.95
C GLY A 146 -24.60 -15.18 -18.62
N ASP A 147 -23.55 -14.76 -17.90
CA ASP A 147 -23.67 -14.01 -16.66
C ASP A 147 -24.21 -12.59 -16.91
N TRP A 148 -24.71 -11.98 -15.84
CA TRP A 148 -25.19 -10.62 -15.86
C TRP A 148 -24.73 -9.86 -14.62
N GLU A 149 -24.57 -8.55 -14.79
CA GLU A 149 -24.19 -7.62 -13.72
C GLU A 149 -24.94 -6.31 -13.91
N ASP A 150 -25.17 -5.60 -12.81
CA ASP A 150 -25.78 -4.28 -12.78
C ASP A 150 -24.70 -3.22 -12.48
N PHE A 151 -24.49 -2.30 -13.42
CA PHE A 151 -23.45 -1.27 -13.36
C PHE A 151 -24.03 0.09 -12.99
N THR A 152 -23.38 0.79 -12.07
CA THR A 152 -23.60 2.24 -11.91
C THR A 152 -23.12 2.99 -13.16
N LYS A 153 -23.57 4.24 -13.34
CA LYS A 153 -23.11 5.11 -14.44
C LYS A 153 -21.58 5.18 -14.54
N ARG A 154 -20.90 5.37 -13.40
CA ARG A 154 -19.44 5.49 -13.32
C ARG A 154 -18.74 4.18 -13.71
N GLN A 155 -19.18 3.05 -13.14
CA GLN A 155 -18.62 1.75 -13.48
C GLN A 155 -18.80 1.46 -14.98
N LEU A 156 -19.96 1.81 -15.54
CA LEU A 156 -20.26 1.60 -16.95
C LEU A 156 -19.33 2.43 -17.85
N GLN A 157 -19.07 3.70 -17.51
CA GLN A 157 -18.11 4.54 -18.21
C GLN A 157 -16.70 3.94 -18.20
N CYS A 158 -16.24 3.41 -17.06
CA CYS A 158 -14.97 2.69 -16.97
C CYS A 158 -14.94 1.44 -17.87
N ALA A 159 -16.03 0.65 -17.87
CA ALA A 159 -16.12 -0.57 -18.66
C ALA A 159 -16.20 -0.31 -20.17
N ILE A 160 -16.81 0.80 -20.60
CA ILE A 160 -16.81 1.27 -22.00
C ILE A 160 -15.40 1.72 -22.41
N ALA A 161 -14.75 2.55 -21.60
CA ALA A 161 -13.38 3.01 -21.88
C ALA A 161 -12.38 1.85 -21.99
N LEU A 162 -12.53 0.83 -21.12
CA LEU A 162 -11.73 -0.39 -21.18
C LEU A 162 -12.00 -1.18 -22.47
N ALA A 163 -13.26 -1.27 -22.90
CA ALA A 163 -13.64 -1.92 -24.15
C ALA A 163 -12.98 -1.23 -25.36
N GLU A 164 -13.03 0.10 -25.42
CA GLU A 164 -12.38 0.90 -26.48
C GLU A 164 -10.86 0.69 -26.50
N ALA A 165 -10.20 0.75 -25.34
CA ALA A 165 -8.77 0.51 -25.22
C ALA A 165 -8.38 -0.91 -25.66
N THR A 166 -9.19 -1.92 -25.30
CA THR A 166 -8.96 -3.32 -25.68
C THR A 166 -9.13 -3.52 -27.19
N GLN A 167 -10.14 -2.89 -27.79
CA GLN A 167 -10.33 -2.89 -29.25
C GLN A 167 -9.17 -2.21 -29.96
N GLN A 168 -8.69 -1.07 -29.47
CA GLN A 168 -7.56 -0.38 -30.09
C GLN A 168 -6.30 -1.23 -30.03
N ARG A 169 -5.99 -1.81 -28.86
CA ARG A 169 -4.84 -2.71 -28.71
C ARG A 169 -4.93 -3.93 -29.63
N ALA A 170 -6.12 -4.49 -29.84
CA ALA A 170 -6.31 -5.59 -30.77
C ALA A 170 -6.04 -5.16 -32.23
N LYS A 171 -6.51 -3.97 -32.64
CA LYS A 171 -6.20 -3.40 -33.96
C LYS A 171 -4.70 -3.20 -34.15
N ASP A 172 -4.01 -2.67 -33.15
CA ASP A 172 -2.56 -2.44 -33.19
C ASP A 172 -1.77 -3.75 -33.35
N LEU A 173 -2.32 -4.86 -32.85
CA LEU A 173 -1.77 -6.21 -33.00
C LEU A 173 -2.20 -6.93 -34.29
N GLY A 174 -2.95 -6.27 -35.18
CA GLY A 174 -3.46 -6.87 -36.42
C GLY A 174 -4.59 -7.88 -36.21
N VAL A 175 -5.25 -7.86 -35.05
CA VAL A 175 -6.38 -8.75 -34.72
C VAL A 175 -7.70 -8.08 -35.15
N THR A 176 -8.40 -8.67 -36.12
CA THR A 176 -9.58 -8.07 -36.79
C THR A 176 -10.95 -8.55 -36.26
N VAL A 177 -11.01 -9.23 -35.12
CA VAL A 177 -12.29 -9.72 -34.56
C VAL A 177 -13.06 -8.62 -33.81
N SER A 178 -14.39 -8.69 -33.86
CA SER A 178 -15.32 -7.72 -33.23
C SER A 178 -15.33 -7.78 -31.69
N SER A 179 -15.00 -8.93 -31.11
CA SER A 179 -14.75 -9.16 -29.67
C SER A 179 -13.39 -9.86 -29.51
N PRO A 180 -12.26 -9.14 -29.49
CA PRO A 180 -10.95 -9.75 -29.39
C PRO A 180 -10.77 -10.45 -28.04
N LYS A 181 -10.52 -11.76 -28.09
CA LYS A 181 -9.96 -12.51 -26.98
C LYS A 181 -8.46 -12.26 -26.94
N VAL A 182 -8.06 -11.22 -26.21
CA VAL A 182 -6.64 -10.98 -25.93
C VAL A 182 -6.27 -11.85 -24.74
N VAL A 183 -5.70 -13.03 -25.02
CA VAL A 183 -5.05 -13.86 -23.99
C VAL A 183 -3.57 -13.55 -24.05
N GLN A 184 -3.04 -12.93 -23.00
CA GLN A 184 -1.62 -12.64 -22.91
C GLN A 184 -0.90 -13.85 -22.31
N GLU A 185 -0.33 -14.72 -23.15
CA GLU A 185 0.58 -15.79 -22.73
C GLU A 185 2.01 -15.24 -22.63
N MET A 186 2.74 -15.58 -21.55
CA MET A 186 4.11 -15.10 -21.34
C MET A 186 5.15 -16.14 -21.81
N CYS A 187 6.20 -15.65 -22.49
CA CYS A 187 7.30 -16.34 -23.19
C CYS A 187 7.74 -17.76 -22.74
N PRO A 188 8.21 -18.62 -23.67
CA PRO A 188 8.83 -19.92 -23.37
C PRO A 188 10.25 -19.80 -22.78
N GLY A 189 10.71 -20.90 -22.14
CA GLY A 189 11.76 -20.98 -21.12
C GLY A 189 13.22 -20.64 -21.47
N ILE A 190 14.00 -20.39 -20.40
CA ILE A 190 15.37 -19.84 -20.35
C ILE A 190 16.38 -20.98 -19.98
N PRO A 191 17.69 -20.88 -20.36
CA PRO A 191 18.69 -21.96 -20.23
C PRO A 191 19.07 -22.43 -18.80
N PRO A 192 19.72 -23.60 -18.66
CA PRO A 192 19.91 -24.32 -17.38
C PRO A 192 20.97 -23.78 -16.41
N ASP A 193 21.78 -22.79 -16.80
CA ASP A 193 22.95 -22.31 -16.05
C ASP A 193 22.67 -21.09 -15.15
N PHE A 194 21.42 -20.60 -15.13
CA PHE A 194 21.01 -19.46 -14.30
C PHE A 194 20.50 -19.93 -12.92
N GLY A 195 21.36 -19.88 -11.90
CA GLY A 195 21.05 -20.34 -10.54
C GLY A 195 20.06 -19.43 -9.78
N TRP A 196 18.83 -19.87 -9.64
CA TRP A 196 17.82 -19.25 -8.76
C TRP A 196 17.61 -20.14 -7.54
N SER A 197 17.56 -19.54 -6.34
CA SER A 197 17.07 -20.23 -5.16
C SER A 197 15.63 -19.78 -4.85
N ARG A 198 14.78 -20.76 -4.54
CA ARG A 198 13.45 -20.54 -3.98
C ARG A 198 13.59 -20.55 -2.46
N GLY A 199 13.15 -19.48 -1.80
CA GLY A 199 13.06 -19.43 -0.35
C GLY A 199 11.61 -19.37 0.09
N THR A 200 11.17 -20.29 0.93
CA THR A 200 9.96 -20.13 1.75
C THR A 200 10.37 -19.39 3.02
N LEU A 201 9.65 -18.35 3.40
CA LEU A 201 9.95 -17.60 4.62
C LEU A 201 9.65 -18.51 5.84
N GLY A 202 10.69 -18.95 6.53
CA GLY A 202 10.62 -19.65 7.82
C GLY A 202 10.78 -18.68 8.98
N GLU A 203 10.09 -19.02 10.09
CA GLU A 203 9.86 -18.28 11.34
C GLU A 203 10.98 -17.34 11.85
N PHE A 204 10.56 -16.19 12.43
CA PHE A 204 11.43 -15.29 13.19
C PHE A 204 10.88 -15.08 14.61
N TYR A 205 11.70 -15.33 15.63
CA TYR A 205 11.34 -15.28 17.06
C TYR A 205 11.72 -13.95 17.75
N PRO A 206 11.05 -13.59 18.86
CA PRO A 206 10.75 -12.22 19.24
C PRO A 206 11.79 -11.62 20.19
N ALA A 207 12.21 -10.39 19.92
CA ALA A 207 12.75 -9.51 20.96
C ALA A 207 12.56 -8.05 20.57
N ARG A 208 11.33 -7.54 20.73
CA ARG A 208 10.96 -6.14 21.04
C ARG A 208 9.45 -6.01 21.06
N SER A 209 8.93 -5.18 21.96
CA SER A 209 7.52 -4.75 22.03
C SER A 209 7.14 -3.89 20.81
N GLN A 210 7.06 -4.53 19.66
CA GLN A 210 6.53 -4.01 18.40
C GLN A 210 5.68 -5.14 17.84
N PHE A 211 4.46 -4.81 17.40
CA PHE A 211 3.59 -5.75 16.70
C PHE A 211 4.36 -6.35 15.52
N THR A 212 4.63 -7.65 15.58
CA THR A 212 5.09 -8.44 14.43
C THR A 212 3.85 -8.83 13.62
N PHE A 213 3.77 -8.35 12.38
CA PHE A 213 2.83 -8.84 11.40
C PHE A 213 3.57 -9.82 10.50
N ASP A 214 3.00 -10.98 10.25
CA ASP A 214 3.44 -11.84 9.16
C ASP A 214 3.19 -11.12 7.85
N VAL A 215 4.26 -10.63 7.23
CA VAL A 215 4.17 -10.05 5.89
C VAL A 215 4.15 -11.22 4.91
N LEU A 216 2.94 -11.69 4.61
CA LEU A 216 2.69 -12.59 3.48
C LEU A 216 2.92 -11.78 2.19
N PHE A 217 4.10 -11.94 1.59
CA PHE A 217 4.32 -11.47 0.23
C PHE A 217 3.45 -12.30 -0.71
N ASP A 218 2.52 -11.64 -1.42
CA ASP A 218 1.74 -12.28 -2.48
C ASP A 218 2.69 -12.54 -3.68
N GLY A 219 3.20 -13.79 -3.79
CA GLY A 219 4.03 -14.32 -4.88
C GLY A 219 5.44 -14.81 -4.49
N GLU A 220 5.99 -15.75 -5.27
CA GLU A 220 7.37 -16.21 -5.13
C GLU A 220 8.36 -15.10 -5.55
N LYS A 221 9.33 -14.80 -4.68
CA LYS A 221 10.47 -13.94 -5.00
C LYS A 221 11.66 -14.84 -5.31
N THR A 222 12.32 -14.57 -6.43
CA THR A 222 13.60 -15.20 -6.75
C THR A 222 14.69 -14.14 -6.68
N VAL A 223 15.77 -14.45 -5.97
CA VAL A 223 16.95 -13.58 -5.86
C VAL A 223 18.09 -14.35 -6.53
N SER A 224 18.86 -13.69 -7.40
CA SER A 224 20.10 -14.25 -7.91
C SER A 224 21.26 -13.92 -6.98
N ASN A 225 22.30 -14.76 -7.00
CA ASN A 225 23.55 -14.52 -6.25
C ASN A 225 24.33 -13.29 -6.74
N THR A 226 23.91 -12.68 -7.86
CA THR A 226 24.49 -11.49 -8.50
C THR A 226 23.73 -10.20 -8.16
N GLY A 227 22.65 -10.27 -7.39
CA GLY A 227 21.84 -9.08 -7.03
C GLY A 227 20.72 -8.75 -7.99
N PHE A 228 20.37 -9.64 -8.93
CA PHE A 228 19.11 -9.51 -9.66
C PHE A 228 17.98 -10.02 -8.79
N ILE A 229 17.09 -9.11 -8.41
CA ILE A 229 15.87 -9.45 -7.69
C ILE A 229 14.74 -9.47 -8.69
N ARG A 230 14.16 -10.64 -8.90
CA ARG A 230 12.95 -10.79 -9.69
C ARG A 230 11.83 -11.14 -8.74
N ARG A 231 10.80 -10.31 -8.69
CA ARG A 231 9.49 -10.80 -8.25
C ARG A 231 8.83 -11.39 -9.47
N GLN A 232 8.47 -12.65 -9.39
CA GLN A 232 7.53 -13.21 -10.35
C GLN A 232 6.15 -12.69 -9.95
N LEU A 233 5.89 -11.40 -10.23
CA LEU A 233 4.52 -10.95 -10.27
C LEU A 233 3.86 -11.65 -11.45
N LEU A 234 2.63 -12.08 -11.22
CA LEU A 234 1.84 -12.86 -12.17
C LEU A 234 1.64 -12.13 -13.52
N ASN A 235 2.04 -10.85 -13.62
CA ASN A 235 2.00 -9.97 -14.80
C ASN A 235 3.39 -9.51 -15.33
N GLY A 236 4.51 -10.10 -14.91
CA GLY A 236 5.81 -9.96 -15.60
C GLY A 236 6.62 -8.69 -15.33
N THR A 237 6.36 -7.97 -14.24
CA THR A 237 7.18 -6.80 -13.91
C THR A 237 8.53 -7.21 -13.31
N ILE A 238 9.62 -6.87 -13.99
CA ILE A 238 10.96 -6.83 -13.40
C ILE A 238 10.99 -5.62 -12.47
N TYR A 239 11.44 -5.78 -11.23
CA TYR A 239 11.68 -4.60 -10.42
C TYR A 239 12.68 -3.70 -11.13
N GLN A 240 12.29 -2.45 -11.38
CA GLN A 240 13.26 -1.46 -11.80
C GLN A 240 14.22 -1.26 -10.62
N HIS A 241 15.45 -1.73 -10.79
CA HIS A 241 16.52 -1.37 -9.89
C HIS A 241 16.59 0.16 -9.86
N ALA A 242 16.48 0.72 -8.68
CA ALA A 242 16.68 2.14 -8.47
C ALA A 242 17.94 2.32 -7.63
N CYS A 243 18.71 3.33 -7.97
CA CYS A 243 19.87 3.76 -7.19
C CYS A 243 19.44 4.93 -6.30
N ASP A 244 19.97 5.00 -5.08
CA ASP A 244 19.82 6.21 -4.25
C ASP A 244 20.95 7.21 -4.57
N ALA A 245 20.98 8.34 -3.86
CA ALA A 245 22.05 9.34 -4.03
C ALA A 245 23.45 8.84 -3.63
N HIS A 246 23.56 7.61 -3.10
CA HIS A 246 24.80 6.96 -2.69
C HIS A 246 25.08 5.69 -3.54
N ASP A 247 24.41 5.56 -4.69
CA ASP A 247 24.52 4.41 -5.61
C ASP A 247 24.17 3.04 -4.99
N HIS A 248 23.41 3.03 -3.88
CA HIS A 248 22.86 1.78 -3.35
C HIS A 248 21.71 1.31 -4.24
N LEU A 249 21.85 0.08 -4.75
CA LEU A 249 20.76 -0.59 -5.45
C LEU A 249 19.66 -0.97 -4.46
N TYR A 250 18.46 -0.45 -4.68
CA TYR A 250 17.26 -0.84 -3.96
C TYR A 250 16.15 -1.24 -4.93
N VAL A 251 15.21 -2.00 -4.37
CA VAL A 251 14.01 -2.46 -5.06
C VAL A 251 12.80 -1.96 -4.29
N LYS A 252 11.90 -1.23 -4.95
CA LYS A 252 10.61 -0.85 -4.36
C LYS A 252 9.64 -2.03 -4.44
N ALA A 253 9.25 -2.57 -3.29
CA ALA A 253 8.28 -3.65 -3.19
C ALA A 253 6.96 -3.13 -2.61
N TRP A 254 5.84 -3.48 -3.23
CA TRP A 254 4.53 -3.29 -2.62
C TRP A 254 4.27 -4.40 -1.61
N VAL A 255 3.96 -4.02 -0.39
CA VAL A 255 3.62 -4.89 0.74
C VAL A 255 2.18 -4.58 1.13
N SER A 256 1.31 -5.58 1.15
CA SER A 256 -0.07 -5.45 1.62
C SER A 256 -0.29 -6.34 2.82
N VAL A 257 -0.88 -5.79 3.88
CA VAL A 257 -1.27 -6.51 5.08
C VAL A 257 -2.76 -6.23 5.28
N ASN A 258 -3.58 -7.28 5.27
CA ASN A 258 -5.04 -7.18 5.41
C ASN A 258 -5.70 -6.19 4.42
N GLY A 259 -5.23 -6.16 3.17
CA GLY A 259 -5.77 -5.29 2.12
C GLY A 259 -5.23 -3.85 2.15
N ILE A 260 -4.51 -3.45 3.20
CA ILE A 260 -3.84 -2.14 3.27
C ILE A 260 -2.42 -2.28 2.73
N GLY A 261 -2.16 -1.63 1.60
CA GLY A 261 -0.86 -1.67 0.92
C GLY A 261 0.02 -0.46 1.16
N THR A 262 1.33 -0.68 1.27
CA THR A 262 2.36 0.35 1.29
C THR A 262 3.56 -0.07 0.43
N THR A 263 4.34 0.90 -0.04
CA THR A 263 5.60 0.63 -0.76
C THR A 263 6.76 0.67 0.22
N VAL A 264 7.55 -0.40 0.26
CA VAL A 264 8.80 -0.47 1.02
C VAL A 264 10.00 -0.53 0.08
N ALA A 265 11.09 0.12 0.45
CA ALA A 265 12.36 -0.03 -0.25
C ALA A 265 13.16 -1.18 0.38
N LEU A 266 13.55 -2.17 -0.43
CA LEU A 266 14.38 -3.29 -0.02
C LEU A 266 15.80 -3.08 -0.53
N SER A 267 16.79 -3.24 0.35
CA SER A 267 18.20 -3.20 -0.02
C SER A 267 18.62 -4.48 -0.74
N VAL A 268 19.20 -4.37 -1.94
CA VAL A 268 19.49 -5.53 -2.80
C VAL A 268 20.54 -6.45 -2.19
N HIS A 269 21.66 -5.90 -1.70
CA HIS A 269 22.72 -6.71 -1.08
C HIS A 269 22.24 -7.46 0.16
N TRP A 270 21.36 -6.85 0.98
CA TRP A 270 20.77 -7.55 2.13
C TRP A 270 19.96 -8.77 1.70
N GLU A 271 19.20 -8.62 0.61
CA GLU A 271 18.39 -9.71 0.07
C GLU A 271 19.24 -10.83 -0.53
N VAL A 272 20.34 -10.49 -1.22
CA VAL A 272 21.31 -11.48 -1.72
C VAL A 272 21.94 -12.23 -0.54
N TYR A 273 22.45 -11.51 0.46
CA TYR A 273 23.13 -12.13 1.60
C TYR A 273 22.17 -12.97 2.44
N ARG A 274 20.92 -12.54 2.63
CA ARG A 274 19.91 -13.32 3.36
C ARG A 274 19.64 -14.67 2.69
N VAL A 275 19.67 -14.72 1.36
CA VAL A 275 19.33 -15.92 0.58
C VAL A 275 20.53 -16.84 0.35
N PHE A 276 21.71 -16.28 0.12
CA PHE A 276 22.91 -17.03 -0.27
C PHE A 276 24.06 -16.99 0.76
N GLY A 277 23.92 -16.21 1.83
CA GLY A 277 24.91 -16.13 2.90
C GLY A 277 24.90 -17.41 3.74
N GLU A 278 26.09 -17.91 4.07
CA GLU A 278 26.27 -19.11 4.90
C GLU A 278 25.89 -18.86 6.37
N GLN A 279 26.03 -17.61 6.82
CA GLN A 279 25.75 -17.22 8.20
C GLN A 279 24.34 -16.67 8.32
N GLN A 280 23.58 -17.20 9.28
CA GLN A 280 22.29 -16.60 9.66
C GLN A 280 22.50 -15.18 10.19
N LEU A 281 21.63 -14.27 9.76
CA LEU A 281 21.60 -12.89 10.24
C LEU A 281 21.10 -12.85 11.70
N VAL A 282 21.96 -13.20 12.66
CA VAL A 282 21.66 -13.16 14.09
C VAL A 282 22.45 -12.03 14.75
N GLY A 283 21.74 -11.04 15.32
CA GLY A 283 22.36 -9.96 16.11
C GLY A 283 22.61 -8.65 15.36
N LYS A 284 23.61 -7.87 15.81
CA LYS A 284 23.91 -6.49 15.34
C LYS A 284 24.98 -6.47 14.24
N TYR A 285 24.73 -7.19 13.17
CA TYR A 285 25.61 -7.23 12.00
C TYR A 285 24.99 -6.48 10.82
N ASP A 286 25.86 -5.89 9.99
CA ASP A 286 25.51 -5.29 8.71
C ASP A 286 26.07 -6.13 7.57
N VAL A 287 25.34 -6.18 6.46
CA VAL A 287 25.86 -6.69 5.19
C VAL A 287 26.69 -5.59 4.53
N ASP A 288 27.97 -5.88 4.31
CA ASP A 288 28.98 -4.97 3.74
C ASP A 288 29.52 -5.50 2.41
N HIS A 289 29.89 -4.60 1.50
CA HIS A 289 30.54 -4.92 0.23
C HIS A 289 32.06 -4.92 0.41
N LYS A 290 32.72 -6.07 0.27
CA LYS A 290 34.18 -6.25 0.44
C LYS A 290 34.99 -5.20 -0.33
N ASP A 291 34.62 -4.91 -1.57
CA ASP A 291 35.24 -3.92 -2.45
C ASP A 291 34.79 -2.46 -2.26
N ASN A 292 33.87 -2.18 -1.33
CA ASN A 292 33.22 -0.88 -1.12
C ASN A 292 32.47 -0.32 -2.35
N ASN A 293 32.11 -1.17 -3.32
CA ASN A 293 31.29 -0.80 -4.47
C ASN A 293 29.83 -1.23 -4.25
N PRO A 294 28.90 -0.28 -3.98
CA PRO A 294 27.51 -0.59 -3.66
C PRO A 294 26.73 -1.20 -4.84
N SER A 295 27.25 -1.09 -6.07
CA SER A 295 26.67 -1.72 -7.27
C SER A 295 27.07 -3.18 -7.44
N ASN A 296 28.17 -3.64 -6.82
CA ASN A 296 28.65 -5.03 -6.92
C ASN A 296 27.96 -5.93 -5.89
N ASN A 297 26.72 -6.31 -6.17
CA ASN A 297 25.88 -7.09 -5.26
C ASN A 297 26.10 -8.61 -5.35
N HIS A 298 27.24 -9.06 -5.89
CA HIS A 298 27.56 -10.48 -5.97
C HIS A 298 27.81 -11.07 -4.57
N ILE A 299 27.26 -12.24 -4.23
CA ILE A 299 27.40 -12.84 -2.89
C ILE A 299 28.86 -13.00 -2.47
N SER A 300 29.76 -13.32 -3.41
CA SER A 300 31.21 -13.42 -3.13
C SER A 300 31.83 -12.09 -2.71
N ASN A 301 31.23 -10.96 -3.11
CA ASN A 301 31.61 -9.61 -2.73
C ASN A 301 30.90 -9.14 -1.44
N LEU A 302 29.91 -9.85 -0.93
CA LEU A 302 29.22 -9.50 0.30
C LEU A 302 29.85 -10.21 1.51
N GLN A 303 29.83 -9.55 2.67
CA GLN A 303 30.25 -10.11 3.95
C GLN A 303 29.40 -9.56 5.09
N LEU A 304 29.32 -10.31 6.18
CA LEU A 304 28.64 -9.89 7.40
C LEU A 304 29.67 -9.31 8.37
N LEU A 305 29.52 -8.06 8.76
CA LEU A 305 30.42 -7.39 9.71
C LEU A 305 29.65 -6.85 10.90
N PRO A 306 30.19 -6.90 12.14
CA PRO A 306 29.66 -6.11 13.23
C PRO A 306 29.58 -4.64 12.81
N HIS A 307 28.50 -3.94 13.15
CA HIS A 307 28.32 -2.53 12.77
C HIS A 307 29.57 -1.66 13.03
N ARG A 308 30.26 -1.90 14.15
CA ARG A 308 31.52 -1.23 14.51
C ARG A 308 32.62 -1.45 13.48
N GLU A 309 32.81 -2.66 12.98
CA GLU A 309 33.83 -3.01 12.00
C GLU A 309 33.49 -2.45 10.61
N ASN A 310 32.22 -2.53 10.20
CA ASN A 310 31.73 -1.89 8.98
C ASN A 310 32.02 -0.38 8.99
N MET A 311 31.73 0.30 10.11
CA MET A 311 32.06 1.71 10.29
C MET A 311 33.57 1.98 10.26
N MET A 312 34.39 1.13 10.90
CA MET A 312 35.86 1.26 10.84
C MET A 312 36.41 1.08 9.42
N LYS A 313 35.85 0.14 8.64
CA LYS A 313 36.21 -0.06 7.23
C LYS A 313 35.94 1.18 6.39
N ARG A 314 34.80 1.84 6.62
CA ARG A 314 34.46 3.14 6.00
C ARG A 314 35.37 4.30 6.45
N CYS A 315 36.05 4.19 7.59
CA CYS A 315 37.04 5.18 8.03
C CYS A 315 38.36 5.03 7.29
N ILE A 316 38.78 3.79 7.03
CA ILE A 316 40.05 3.49 6.34
C ILE A 316 39.95 3.91 4.87
N ASN A 317 38.77 3.68 4.27
CA ASN A 317 38.45 4.10 2.90
C ASN A 317 37.26 5.08 2.93
N PRO A 318 37.50 6.35 3.32
CA PRO A 318 36.43 7.34 3.38
C PRO A 318 35.83 7.54 1.98
N PRO A 319 34.51 7.73 1.87
CA PRO A 319 33.90 8.15 0.60
C PRO A 319 34.59 9.41 0.08
N ALA A 320 34.70 9.56 -1.24
CA ALA A 320 35.36 10.71 -1.87
C ALA A 320 34.82 12.08 -1.40
N HIS A 321 33.58 12.13 -0.91
CA HIS A 321 32.94 13.33 -0.39
C HIS A 321 33.17 13.59 1.11
N ASN A 322 33.84 12.69 1.85
CA ASN A 322 34.24 12.95 3.23
C ASN A 322 35.61 13.65 3.28
N THR A 323 35.60 14.97 3.06
CA THR A 323 36.81 15.81 3.06
C THR A 323 37.39 16.06 4.46
N SER A 324 36.68 15.66 5.53
CA SER A 324 37.08 15.96 6.89
C SER A 324 38.16 15.02 7.44
N GLY A 325 38.33 13.83 6.84
CA GLY A 325 39.23 12.79 7.35
C GLY A 325 38.77 12.12 8.65
N GLY A 326 37.66 12.56 9.26
CA GLY A 326 37.08 11.98 10.47
C GLY A 326 35.70 11.36 10.22
N MET A 327 35.39 10.30 10.96
CA MET A 327 34.07 9.65 10.87
C MET A 327 33.01 10.46 11.61
N GLY A 328 31.89 10.75 10.93
CA GLY A 328 30.77 11.48 11.53
C GLY A 328 31.07 12.95 11.83
N VAL A 329 32.20 13.46 11.33
CA VAL A 329 32.60 14.85 11.45
C VAL A 329 32.00 15.62 10.27
N SER A 330 30.86 16.24 10.52
CA SER A 330 30.50 17.45 9.77
C SER A 330 30.92 18.66 10.62
N TRP A 331 31.09 19.83 10.01
CA TRP A 331 31.32 21.09 10.74
C TRP A 331 30.23 21.40 11.78
N GLN A 332 29.16 20.60 11.84
CA GLN A 332 28.13 20.57 12.86
C GLN A 332 28.13 19.23 13.64
N VAL A 333 28.52 19.25 14.91
CA VAL A 333 28.45 18.08 15.81
C VAL A 333 27.08 18.05 16.47
N GLY A 334 26.48 16.87 16.56
CA GLY A 334 25.35 16.60 17.45
C GLY A 334 25.29 15.13 17.81
N ILE A 335 24.57 14.79 18.87
CA ILE A 335 24.30 13.41 19.30
C ILE A 335 22.79 13.18 19.38
N VAL A 336 22.34 11.93 19.26
CA VAL A 336 20.93 11.58 19.48
C VAL A 336 20.84 10.86 20.82
N VAL A 337 20.14 11.46 21.78
CA VAL A 337 19.93 10.88 23.11
C VAL A 337 18.44 10.63 23.26
N ASN A 338 18.05 9.36 23.42
CA ASN A 338 16.65 8.93 23.50
C ASN A 338 15.80 9.35 22.29
N GLY A 339 16.38 9.30 21.09
CA GLY A 339 15.69 9.68 19.85
C GLY A 339 15.61 11.20 19.62
N ILE A 340 16.07 12.02 20.56
CA ILE A 340 16.10 13.48 20.41
C ILE A 340 17.53 13.91 20.07
N ARG A 341 17.69 14.65 18.96
CA ARG A 341 18.97 15.26 18.60
C ARG A 341 19.29 16.37 19.61
N LYS A 342 20.38 16.19 20.37
CA LYS A 342 20.88 17.17 21.33
C LYS A 342 22.21 17.78 20.87
N HIS A 343 22.43 19.02 21.30
CA HIS A 343 23.69 19.78 21.18
C HIS A 343 24.23 19.98 19.76
N PRO A 344 23.45 20.52 18.80
CA PRO A 344 24.01 20.95 17.53
C PRO A 344 24.93 22.15 17.75
N LYS A 345 26.26 21.96 17.69
CA LYS A 345 27.24 23.06 17.68
C LYS A 345 28.08 23.01 16.42
N ARG A 346 28.38 24.18 15.85
CA ARG A 346 29.27 24.33 14.70
C ARG A 346 30.66 24.77 15.15
N PHE A 347 31.68 24.27 14.47
CA PHE A 347 33.09 24.58 14.74
C PHE A 347 33.79 24.97 13.45
N ASN A 348 34.88 25.72 13.57
CA ASN A 348 35.67 26.20 12.44
C ASN A 348 36.93 25.36 12.21
N SER A 349 37.21 24.39 13.09
CA SER A 349 38.35 23.48 12.98
C SER A 349 37.93 22.02 13.19
N PHE A 350 38.67 21.12 12.55
CA PHE A 350 38.46 19.68 12.65
C PHE A 350 38.77 19.20 14.08
N GLU A 351 39.83 19.73 14.67
CA GLU A 351 40.34 19.38 15.99
C GLU A 351 39.31 19.73 17.07
N GLU A 352 38.70 20.91 17.02
CA GLU A 352 37.62 21.30 17.96
C GLU A 352 36.37 20.44 17.77
N THR A 353 36.06 20.11 16.51
CA THR A 353 34.92 19.26 16.16
C THR A 353 35.06 17.87 16.79
N VAL A 354 36.22 17.24 16.63
CA VAL A 354 36.53 15.93 17.19
C VAL A 354 36.55 15.97 18.72
N ALA A 355 37.24 16.97 19.31
CA ALA A 355 37.31 17.11 20.76
C ALA A 355 35.93 17.30 21.41
N TYR A 356 35.05 18.06 20.76
CA TYR A 356 33.69 18.25 21.24
C TYR A 356 32.83 16.99 21.11
N ARG A 357 32.98 16.24 20.01
CA ARG A 357 32.30 14.95 19.82
C ARG A 357 32.70 13.95 20.90
N ASP A 358 33.99 13.80 21.16
CA ASP A 358 34.53 12.94 22.22
C ASP A 358 33.96 13.32 23.60
N THR A 359 33.81 14.63 23.87
CA THR A 359 33.23 15.13 25.12
C THR A 359 31.76 14.73 25.25
N LEU A 360 30.98 14.83 24.17
CA LEU A 360 29.58 14.41 24.16
C LEU A 360 29.44 12.89 24.35
N GLU A 361 30.29 12.08 23.73
CA GLU A 361 30.28 10.63 23.87
C GLU A 361 30.57 10.19 25.30
N ARG A 362 31.60 10.78 25.94
CA ARG A 362 31.89 10.55 27.37
C ARG A 362 30.74 10.98 28.27
N ARG A 363 30.18 12.18 28.04
CA ARG A 363 29.10 12.74 28.87
C ARG A 363 27.84 11.89 28.86
N TYR A 364 27.49 11.29 27.73
CA TYR A 364 26.29 10.50 27.56
C TYR A 364 26.53 8.99 27.63
N ASN A 365 27.75 8.57 28.00
CA ASN A 365 28.19 7.17 28.05
C ASN A 365 27.86 6.39 26.77
N TYR A 366 27.91 7.08 25.64
CA TYR A 366 27.80 6.48 24.32
C TYR A 366 29.22 6.06 23.95
N GLY A 367 29.49 4.75 23.92
CA GLY A 367 30.78 4.24 23.45
C GLY A 367 31.15 4.87 22.10
N LYS A 368 32.46 4.95 21.81
CA LYS A 368 33.12 5.77 20.78
C LYS A 368 32.50 5.77 19.36
N TYR A 369 31.50 4.92 19.07
CA TYR A 369 30.92 4.72 17.74
C TYR A 369 29.41 4.37 17.73
N ALA A 370 28.62 4.73 18.74
CA ALA A 370 27.18 4.46 18.73
C ALA A 370 26.41 5.54 17.93
N VAL A 371 26.15 5.29 16.65
CA VAL A 371 25.13 6.01 15.87
C VAL A 371 24.13 5.00 15.32
N GLY A 372 23.05 4.79 16.08
CA GLY A 372 21.99 3.84 15.73
C GLY A 372 21.29 3.36 17.01
N ALA A 373 20.02 3.73 17.14
CA ALA A 373 19.17 3.55 18.33
C ALA A 373 19.40 2.23 19.11
N ALA A 374 19.86 2.35 20.35
CA ALA A 374 19.67 1.33 21.38
C ALA A 374 19.00 1.98 22.60
N ARG A 375 17.73 1.65 22.83
CA ARG A 375 17.02 1.96 24.07
C ARG A 375 17.60 1.07 25.17
N ILE A 376 18.12 1.68 26.23
CA ILE A 376 18.26 1.02 27.53
C ILE A 376 17.53 1.93 28.51
N ARG A 377 16.40 1.44 29.06
CA ARG A 377 15.84 1.98 30.29
C ARG A 377 16.73 1.46 31.42
N ALA A 378 17.30 2.37 32.21
CA ALA A 378 17.77 1.99 33.54
C ALA A 378 16.54 1.65 34.40
N PRO A 379 16.61 0.64 35.29
CA PRO A 379 15.60 0.49 36.33
C PRO A 379 15.74 1.68 37.30
N LEU A 380 14.58 2.12 37.82
CA LEU A 380 14.49 3.11 38.89
C LEU A 380 15.22 2.64 40.14
#